data_AF-A0A1I3WYX1-F1
#
_entry.id   AF-A0A1I3WYX1-F1
#
_cell.length_a   1.000
_cell.length_b   1.000
_cell.length_c   1.000
_cell.angle_alpha   90.00
_cell.angle_beta   90.00
_cell.angle_gamma   90.00
#
_symmetry.space_group_name_H-M   'P 1'
#
loop_
_entity.id
_entity.type
_entity.pdbx_description
1 polymer ?
#
loop_
_entity_poly.entity_id
_entity_poly.type
_entity_poly.pdbx_seq_one_letter_code
_entity_poly.pdbx_strand_id
1 'polypeptide(L)' 'MAHHKEIFEDCEIEIKEDTNLLINGKEIDYEHDRDINKWSSRYLPYTRYDSLLEMARAIAQHTVEFSNAKE' A
#
# COMPACT_ATOMS: atom_id res chain seq x y z
N MET A 1 4.74 16.69 -10.27
CA MET A 1 5.44 15.69 -9.43
C MET A 1 4.57 15.45 -8.22
N ALA A 2 3.79 14.36 -8.23
CA ALA A 2 2.93 14.00 -7.10
C ALA A 2 3.76 13.17 -6.12
N HIS A 3 3.93 13.70 -4.92
CA HIS A 3 4.54 13.00 -3.79
C HIS A 3 3.49 13.03 -2.68
N HIS A 4 2.94 11.87 -2.33
CA HIS A 4 1.95 11.75 -1.27
C HIS A 4 2.60 11.07 -0.08
N LYS A 5 2.50 11.66 1.11
CA LYS A 5 3.03 11.07 2.34
C LYS A 5 2.00 11.26 3.44
N GLU A 6 1.57 10.16 4.04
CA GLU A 6 0.64 10.17 5.18
C GLU A 6 1.07 9.15 6.24
N ILE A 7 0.67 9.36 7.49
CA ILE A 7 0.85 8.38 8.56
C ILE A 7 -0.52 7.79 8.85
N PHE A 8 -0.64 6.46 8.74
CA PHE A 8 -1.87 5.70 8.96
C PHE A 8 -1.59 4.60 9.99
N GLU A 9 -2.30 4.59 11.12
CA GLU A 9 -2.14 3.58 12.19
C GLU A 9 -0.67 3.33 12.59
N ASP A 10 0.09 4.40 12.79
CA ASP A 10 1.54 4.36 13.12
C ASP A 10 2.44 3.83 11.98
N CYS A 11 1.88 3.60 10.79
CA CYS A 11 2.60 3.24 9.58
C CYS A 11 2.78 4.46 8.68
N GLU A 12 4.00 4.71 8.22
CA GLU A 12 4.26 5.77 7.24
C GLU A 12 3.97 5.27 5.82
N ILE A 13 2.98 5.83 5.14
CA ILE A 13 2.67 5.54 3.75
C ILE A 13 3.22 6.67 2.88
N GLU A 14 4.09 6.34 1.93
CA GLU A 14 4.73 7.28 1.03
C GLU A 14 4.58 6.80 -0.42
N ILE A 15 3.97 7.61 -1.27
CA ILE A 15 3.79 7.35 -2.70
C ILE A 15 4.66 8.36 -3.46
N LYS A 16 5.73 7.86 -4.07
CA LYS A 16 6.64 8.63 -4.92
C LYS A 16 6.27 8.45 -6.38
N GLU A 17 6.23 9.56 -7.12
CA GLU A 17 6.06 9.55 -8.59
C GLU A 17 4.79 8.82 -9.06
N ASP A 18 3.75 8.77 -8.23
CA ASP A 18 2.48 8.05 -8.48
C ASP A 18 2.64 6.54 -8.76
N THR A 19 3.86 6.00 -8.63
CA THR A 19 4.22 4.64 -9.06
C THR A 19 4.98 3.86 -7.99
N ASN A 20 5.72 4.53 -7.10
CA ASN A 20 6.48 3.85 -6.06
C ASN A 20 5.73 4.00 -4.74
N LEU A 21 5.11 2.91 -4.29
CA LEU A 21 4.48 2.84 -2.97
C LEU A 21 5.50 2.33 -1.96
N LEU A 22 5.73 3.09 -0.90
CA LEU A 22 6.54 2.72 0.25
C LEU A 22 5.66 2.72 1.50
N ILE A 23 5.74 1.66 2.29
CA ILE A 23 5.10 1.58 3.60
C ILE A 23 6.19 1.34 4.64
N ASN A 24 6.30 2.24 5.61
CA ASN A 24 7.32 2.24 6.65
C ASN A 24 8.75 2.18 6.09
N GLY A 25 8.98 2.88 4.96
CA GLY A 25 10.25 2.89 4.24
C GLY A 25 10.56 1.62 3.42
N LYS A 26 9.66 0.63 3.39
CA LYS A 26 9.77 -0.57 2.55
C LYS A 26 8.96 -0.38 1.26
N GLU A 27 9.57 -0.65 0.12
CA GLU A 27 8.88 -0.65 -1.18
C GLU A 27 7.88 -1.80 -1.28
N ILE A 28 6.67 -1.48 -1.74
CA ILE A 28 5.58 -2.42 -1.90
C ILE A 28 5.40 -2.71 -3.38
N ASP A 29 5.62 -3.97 -3.73
CA ASP A 29 5.33 -4.48 -5.06
C ASP A 29 3.82 -4.70 -5.22
N TYR A 30 3.27 -4.17 -6.30
CA TYR A 30 1.86 -4.25 -6.62
C TYR A 30 1.64 -4.38 -8.12
N GLU A 31 0.48 -4.90 -8.48
CA GLU A 31 0.04 -5.07 -9.85
C GLU A 31 -1.27 -4.29 -10.07
N HIS A 32 -1.30 -3.52 -11.16
CA HIS A 32 -2.50 -2.80 -11.60
C HIS A 32 -3.15 -3.53 -12.78
N ASP A 33 -4.25 -4.21 -12.52
CA ASP A 33 -5.09 -4.82 -13.55
C ASP A 33 -5.91 -3.73 -14.25
N ARG A 34 -5.47 -3.33 -15.44
CA ARG A 34 -6.17 -2.30 -16.25
C ARG A 34 -7.50 -2.78 -16.83
N ASP A 35 -7.71 -4.09 -16.98
CA ASP A 35 -8.95 -4.67 -17.51
C ASP A 35 -10.13 -4.45 -16.56
N ILE A 36 -9.90 -4.66 -15.27
CA ILE A 36 -10.89 -4.45 -14.20
C ILE A 36 -10.68 -3.15 -13.41
N ASN A 37 -9.63 -2.38 -13.76
CA ASN A 37 -9.18 -1.19 -13.07
C ASN A 37 -9.03 -1.39 -11.55
N LYS A 38 -8.35 -2.46 -11.15
CA LYS A 38 -8.11 -2.80 -9.74
C LYS A 38 -6.63 -2.94 -9.45
N TRP A 39 -6.26 -2.64 -8.21
CA TRP A 39 -4.92 -2.80 -7.67
C TRP A 39 -4.89 -4.06 -6.81
N SER A 40 -3.87 -4.87 -7.01
CA SER A 40 -3.60 -6.04 -6.19
C SER A 40 -2.14 -6.00 -5.75
N SER A 41 -1.83 -6.63 -4.63
CA SER A 41 -0.46 -6.71 -4.15
C SER A 41 -0.15 -8.13 -3.72
N ARG A 42 1.13 -8.50 -3.87
CA ARG A 42 1.63 -9.80 -3.45
C ARG A 42 1.47 -10.04 -1.94
N TYR A 43 1.41 -8.98 -1.14
CA TYR A 43 1.22 -9.05 0.31
C TYR A 43 -0.21 -9.44 0.71
N LEU A 44 -1.21 -9.09 -0.12
CA LEU A 44 -2.61 -9.42 0.12
C LEU A 44 -3.21 -10.14 -1.09
N PRO A 45 -2.81 -11.41 -1.32
CA PRO A 45 -3.34 -12.19 -2.42
C PRO A 45 -4.87 -12.29 -2.29
N TYR A 46 -5.57 -12.22 -3.42
CA TYR A 46 -7.04 -12.28 -3.54
C TYR A 46 -7.81 -11.03 -3.12
N THR A 47 -7.16 -9.99 -2.61
CA THR A 47 -7.80 -8.69 -2.39
C THR A 47 -7.51 -7.75 -3.55
N ARG A 48 -8.54 -7.00 -3.95
CA ARG A 48 -8.50 -6.07 -5.08
C ARG A 48 -9.06 -4.75 -4.61
N TYR A 49 -8.31 -3.68 -4.83
CA TYR A 49 -8.65 -2.33 -4.38
C TYR A 49 -8.93 -1.43 -5.56
N ASP A 50 -9.82 -0.46 -5.39
CA ASP A 50 -10.10 0.56 -6.40
C ASP A 50 -8.99 1.60 -6.48
N SER A 51 -8.33 1.88 -5.35
CA SER A 51 -7.28 2.89 -5.25
C SER A 51 -5.99 2.33 -4.65
N LEU A 52 -4.85 2.82 -5.15
CA LEU A 52 -3.52 2.52 -4.60
C LEU A 52 -3.44 2.85 -3.10
N LEU A 53 -4.07 3.95 -2.67
CA LEU A 53 -4.11 4.37 -1.28
C LEU A 53 -4.89 3.41 -0.38
N GLU A 54 -6.02 2.88 -0.85
CA GLU A 54 -6.80 1.89 -0.10
C GLU A 54 -6.00 0.59 0.07
N MET A 55 -5.32 0.16 -0.99
CA MET A 55 -4.41 -0.98 -0.93
C MET A 55 -3.28 -0.72 0.07
N ALA A 56 -2.66 0.47 0.06
CA ALA A 56 -1.59 0.80 0.99
C ALA A 56 -2.05 0.74 2.46
N ARG A 57 -3.24 1.27 2.76
CA ARG A 57 -3.84 1.20 4.09
C ARG A 57 -4.14 -0.24 4.50
N ALA A 58 -4.69 -1.03 3.59
CA ALA A 58 -4.97 -2.44 3.85
C ALA A 58 -3.69 -3.24 4.12
N ILE A 59 -2.62 -3.01 3.36
CA ILE A 59 -1.32 -3.66 3.60
C ILE A 59 -0.76 -3.24 4.97
N ALA A 60 -0.79 -1.94 5.28
CA ALA A 60 -0.37 -1.43 6.58
C ALA A 60 -1.15 -2.05 7.74
N GLN A 61 -2.47 -2.26 7.59
CA GLN A 61 -3.35 -2.83 8.61
C GLN A 61 -3.25 -4.36 8.73
N HIS A 62 -3.23 -5.08 7.61
CA HIS A 62 -3.32 -6.54 7.60
C HIS A 62 -1.98 -7.24 7.71
N THR A 63 -0.88 -6.55 7.42
CA THR A 63 0.44 -7.16 7.39
C THR A 63 1.22 -6.75 8.63
N VAL A 64 1.35 -7.67 9.58
CA VAL A 64 2.07 -7.47 10.85
C VAL A 64 3.52 -7.01 10.64
N GLU A 65 4.13 -7.34 9.50
CA GLU A 65 5.47 -6.86 9.13
C GLU A 65 5.58 -5.34 8.92
N PHE A 66 4.44 -4.67 8.77
CA PHE A 66 4.32 -3.24 8.55
C PHE A 66 3.47 -2.57 9.62
N SER A 67 2.43 -3.26 10.10
CA SER A 67 1.65 -2.86 11.28
C SER A 67 2.57 -2.79 12.49
N ASN A 68 2.75 -1.58 13.02
CA ASN A 68 3.41 -1.36 14.31
C ASN A 68 2.54 -1.82 15.50
N ALA A 69 1.67 -2.80 15.26
CA ALA A 69 0.85 -3.46 16.27
C ALA A 69 1.79 -4.28 17.16
N LYS A 70 2.27 -3.61 18.22
CA LYS A 70 2.96 -4.23 19.35
C LYS A 70 2.27 -5.53 19.74
N GLU A 71 3.01 -6.63 19.69
CA GLU A 71 2.75 -7.77 20.58
C GLU A 71 2.91 -7.35 22.05
#